data_AF-A0A2V6ZT27-F1
#
_entry.id   AF-A0A2V6ZT27-F1
#
_cell.length_a   1.000
_cell.length_b   1.000
_cell.length_c   1.000
_cell.angle_alpha   90.00
_cell.angle_beta   90.00
_cell.angle_gamma   90.00
#
_symmetry.space_group_name_H-M   'P 1'
#
loop_
_entity.id
_entity.type
_entity.pdbx_description
1 polymer ?
#
loop_
_entity_poly.entity_id
_entity_poly.type
_entity_poly.pdbx_seq_one_letter_code
_entity_poly.pdbx_strand_id
1 'polypeptide(L)' 'MATERHANLARQLHSAYLRSLGAHAIAVEEVRRKGRRTYGVIALFDKPPRAVPRTLAIKNARRTVTVPLVARKAQRFKLD' A
#
# COMPACT_ATOMS: atom_id res chain seq x y z
N MET A 1 -11.25 2.57 11.24
CA MET A 1 -10.96 1.99 9.91
C MET A 1 -10.04 2.95 9.16
N ALA A 2 -9.26 2.47 8.18
CA ALA A 2 -8.39 3.35 7.41
C ALA A 2 -9.24 4.08 6.35
N THR A 3 -9.16 5.41 6.34
CA THR A 3 -9.83 6.27 5.37
C THR A 3 -8.92 6.46 4.15
N GLU A 4 -9.45 7.00 3.06
CA GLU A 4 -8.64 7.33 1.89
C GLU A 4 -7.46 8.26 2.23
N ARG A 5 -7.70 9.28 3.08
CA ARG A 5 -6.63 10.17 3.57
C ARG A 5 -5.54 9.40 4.31
N HIS A 6 -5.90 8.43 5.16
CA HIS A 6 -4.93 7.57 5.84
C HIS A 6 -4.13 6.72 4.83
N ALA A 7 -4.79 6.14 3.83
CA ALA A 7 -4.12 5.34 2.82
C ALA A 7 -3.19 6.18 1.92
N ASN A 8 -3.59 7.39 1.55
CA ASN A 8 -2.74 8.33 0.82
C ASN A 8 -1.53 8.79 1.63
N LEU A 9 -1.71 9.07 2.93
CA LEU A 9 -0.59 9.37 3.82
C LEU A 9 0.35 8.17 3.94
N ALA A 10 -0.19 6.95 4.07
CA ALA A 10 0.62 5.73 4.10
C ALA A 10 1.41 5.54 2.80
N ARG A 11 0.77 5.76 1.64
CA ARG A 11 1.43 5.74 0.33
C ARG A 11 2.59 6.72 0.28
N GLN A 12 2.39 7.97 0.70
CA GLN A 12 3.43 8.99 0.67
C GLN A 12 4.60 8.63 1.59
N LEU A 13 4.33 8.33 2.86
CA LEU A 13 5.35 8.03 3.88
C LEU A 13 6.15 6.77 3.57
N HIS A 14 5.50 5.73 3.04
CA HIS A 14 6.14 4.43 2.79
C HIS A 14 6.53 4.23 1.32
N SER A 15 6.37 5.24 0.46
CA SER A 15 6.66 5.12 -0.98
C SER A 15 8.08 4.67 -1.27
N ALA A 16 9.08 5.26 -0.59
CA ALA A 16 10.48 4.91 -0.75
C ALA A 16 10.76 3.46 -0.32
N TYR A 17 10.21 3.04 0.83
CA TYR A 17 10.33 1.68 1.33
C TYR A 17 9.68 0.65 0.37
N LEU A 18 8.48 0.94 -0.13
CA LEU A 18 7.81 0.04 -1.08
C LEU A 18 8.59 -0.06 -2.40
N ARG A 19 9.18 1.05 -2.87
CA ARG A 19 10.06 1.04 -4.04
C ARG A 19 11.34 0.25 -3.80
N SER A 20 11.95 0.32 -2.60
CA SER A 20 13.14 -0.49 -2.26
C SER A 20 12.83 -1.99 -2.20
N LEU A 21 11.57 -2.37 -1.95
CA LEU A 21 11.09 -3.76 -2.07
C LEU A 21 10.85 -4.19 -3.53
N GLY A 22 11.02 -3.30 -4.50
CA GLY A 22 10.83 -3.56 -5.92
C GLY A 22 9.44 -3.21 -6.45
N ALA A 23 8.64 -2.43 -5.71
CA ALA A 23 7.36 -1.94 -6.24
C ALA A 23 7.63 -0.89 -7.34
N HIS A 24 7.11 -1.11 -8.54
CA HIS A 24 7.22 -0.14 -9.64
C HIS A 24 6.08 0.90 -9.61
N ALA A 25 4.94 0.55 -9.02
CA ALA A 25 3.80 1.46 -8.85
C ALA A 25 3.13 1.25 -7.49
N ILE A 26 2.56 2.32 -6.95
CA ILE A 26 1.91 2.31 -5.64
C ILE A 26 0.64 3.14 -5.74
N ALA A 27 -0.51 2.49 -5.50
CA ALA A 27 -1.83 3.07 -5.59
C ALA A 27 -2.57 3.01 -4.25
N VAL A 28 -3.68 3.74 -4.15
CA VAL A 28 -4.63 3.66 -3.05
C VAL A 28 -5.96 3.19 -3.62
N GLU A 29 -6.49 2.11 -3.06
CA GLU A 29 -7.77 1.53 -3.48
C GLU A 29 -8.58 1.09 -2.26
N GLU A 30 -9.88 0.88 -2.46
CA GLU A 30 -10.69 0.15 -1.49
C GLU A 30 -10.35 -1.33 -1.52
N VAL A 31 -10.12 -1.90 -0.34
CA VAL A 31 -9.83 -3.30 -0.11
C VAL A 31 -10.80 -3.87 0.93
N ARG A 32 -11.09 -5.17 0.83
CA ARG A 32 -11.83 -5.88 1.88
C ARG A 32 -10.85 -6.44 2.90
N ARG A 33 -10.99 -6.03 4.17
CA ARG A 33 -10.22 -6.58 5.30
C ARG A 33 -11.20 -7.13 6.33
N LYS A 34 -11.09 -8.43 6.65
CA LYS A 34 -11.99 -9.11 7.61
C LYS A 34 -13.48 -8.87 7.30
N GLY A 35 -13.87 -8.98 6.02
CA GLY A 35 -15.25 -8.78 5.57
C GLY A 35 -15.73 -7.32 5.50
N ARG A 36 -14.92 -6.32 5.87
CA ARG A 36 -15.28 -4.89 5.83
C ARG A 36 -14.51 -4.15 4.73
N ARG A 37 -15.18 -3.26 3.99
CA ARG A 37 -14.55 -2.35 3.02
C ARG A 37 -13.73 -1.29 3.75
N THR A 38 -12.48 -1.09 3.36
CA THR A 38 -11.58 -0.08 3.93
C THR A 38 -10.61 0.40 2.86
N TYR A 39 -9.99 1.56 3.01
CA TYR A 39 -8.94 1.98 2.09
C TYR A 39 -7.60 1.32 2.45
N GLY A 40 -6.84 0.93 1.44
CA GLY A 40 -5.54 0.30 1.57
C GLY A 40 -4.55 0.80 0.51
N VAL A 41 -3.28 0.49 0.74
CA VAL A 41 -2.21 0.73 -0.24
C VAL A 41 -2.05 -0.52 -1.09
N ILE A 42 -1.99 -0.34 -2.41
CA ILE A 42 -1.69 -1.39 -3.37
C ILE A 42 -0.28 -1.15 -3.88
N ALA A 43 0.65 -2.06 -3.60
CA ALA A 43 1.99 -2.03 -4.17
C ALA A 43 2.06 -3.02 -5.33
N LEU A 44 2.43 -2.52 -6.51
CA LEU A 44 2.51 -3.27 -7.75
C LEU A 44 3.97 -3.66 -8.02
N PHE A 45 4.20 -4.94 -8.24
CA PHE A 45 5.52 -5.53 -8.46
C PHE A 45 5.55 -6.30 -9.78
N ASP A 46 6.67 -6.24 -10.49
CA ASP A 46 6.88 -7.04 -11.72
C ASP A 46 7.09 -8.51 -11.37
N LYS A 47 7.80 -8.76 -10.27
CA LYS A 47 8.09 -10.08 -9.72
C LYS A 47 7.42 -10.22 -8.35
N PRO A 48 6.95 -11.42 -7.97
CA PRO A 48 6.39 -11.64 -6.64
C PRO A 48 7.45 -11.28 -5.59
N PRO A 49 7.15 -10.33 -4.69
CA PRO A 49 8.11 -9.93 -3.66
C PRO A 49 8.21 -11.03 -2.60
N ARG A 50 9.44 -11.31 -2.13
CA ARG A 50 9.68 -12.39 -1.15
C ARG A 50 9.04 -12.12 0.22
N ALA A 51 9.09 -10.87 0.67
CA ALA A 51 8.52 -10.45 1.94
C ALA A 51 7.98 -9.02 1.82
N VAL A 52 6.66 -8.87 1.92
CA VAL A 52 5.99 -7.56 1.99
C VAL A 52 5.10 -7.56 3.22
N PRO A 53 5.15 -6.50 4.05
CA PRO A 53 4.27 -6.42 5.20
C PRO A 53 2.81 -6.41 4.74
N ARG A 54 1.92 -7.05 5.50
CA ARG A 54 0.48 -7.05 5.19
C ARG A 54 -0.20 -5.72 5.56
N THR A 55 0.49 -4.88 6.31
CA THR A 55 -0.03 -3.60 6.81
C THR A 55 1.07 -2.58 7.00
N LEU A 56 0.75 -1.31 6.79
CA LEU A 56 1.60 -0.16 7.07
C LEU A 56 1.04 0.59 8.28
N ALA A 57 1.91 0.96 9.21
CA ALA A 57 1.55 1.84 10.32
C ALA A 57 1.80 3.29 9.92
N ILE A 58 0.83 4.16 10.18
CA ILE A 58 1.00 5.61 10.07
C ILE A 58 0.72 6.26 11.41
N LYS A 59 1.48 7.28 11.76
CA LYS A 59 1.21 8.13 12.91
C LYS A 59 0.34 9.30 12.45
N ASN A 60 -0.89 9.39 12.95
CA ASN A 60 -1.76 10.53 12.71
C ASN A 60 -2.04 11.23 14.05
N ALA A 61 -1.45 12.42 14.23
CA ALA A 61 -1.56 13.37 15.35
C ALA A 61 -1.47 12.80 16.78
N ARG A 62 -2.37 11.89 17.17
CA ARG A 62 -2.44 11.25 18.50
C ARG A 62 -2.59 9.73 18.46
N ARG A 63 -2.69 9.09 17.28
CA ARG A 63 -2.94 7.65 17.16
C ARG A 63 -2.16 7.01 16.02
N THR A 64 -1.72 5.79 16.23
CA THR A 64 -1.17 4.95 15.16
C THR A 64 -2.33 4.25 14.46
N VAL A 65 -2.44 4.44 13.14
CA VAL A 65 -3.45 3.80 12.31
C VAL A 65 -2.78 2.73 11.46
N THR A 66 -3.34 1.53 11.47
CA THR A 66 -2.89 0.43 10.62
C THR A 66 -3.64 0.42 9.30
N VAL A 67 -2.94 0.69 8.21
CA VAL A 67 -3.46 0.66 6.84
C VAL A 67 -3.11 -0.70 6.21
N PRO A 68 -4.06 -1.41 5.58
CA PRO A 68 -3.73 -2.63 4.85
C PRO A 68 -2.82 -2.35 3.66
N LEU A 69 -1.85 -3.23 3.43
CA LEU A 69 -1.00 -3.24 2.25
C LEU A 69 -1.26 -4.53 1.47
N VAL A 70 -1.54 -4.38 0.18
CA VAL A 70 -1.74 -5.50 -0.74
C VAL A 70 -0.64 -5.45 -1.78
N ALA A 71 0.15 -6.51 -1.85
CA ALA A 71 1.07 -6.72 -2.96
C ALA A 71 0.30 -7.34 -4.12
N ARG A 72 0.34 -6.71 -5.29
CA ARG A 72 -0.21 -7.25 -6.54
C ARG A 72 0.90 -7.37 -7.57
N LYS A 73 0.82 -8.42 -8.38
CA LYS A 73 1.66 -8.54 -9.57
C LYS A 73 0.98 -7.77 -10.70
N ALA A 74 1.71 -6.85 -11.31
CA ALA A 74 1.28 -6.14 -12.52
C ALA A 74 2.50 -5.92 -13.40
N GLN A 75 2.29 -5.73 -14.70
CA GLN A 75 3.38 -5.33 -15.58
C GLN A 75 3.66 -3.85 -15.39
N ARG A 76 4.94 -3.49 -15.25
CA ARG A 76 5.36 -2.10 -15.32
C ARG A 76 4.97 -1.53 -16.67
N PHE A 77 4.19 -0.45 -16.65
CA PHE A 77 3.83 0.28 -17.86
C PHE A 77 5.12 0.75 -18.56
N LYS A 78 5.37 0.26 -19.77
CA LYS A 78 6.35 0.85 -20.69
C LYS A 78 5.57 1.81 -21.57
N LEU A 79 5.94 3.10 -21.55
CA LEU A 79 5.65 3.98 -22.66
C LEU A 79 6.70 3.65 -23.72
N ASP A 80 6.30 2.96 -24.77
CA ASP A 80 7.02 2.93 -26.05
C ASP A 80 6.87 4.28 -26.76
#